data_AF-A0A522HJB6-F1
#
_entry.id   AF-A0A522HJB6-F1
#
_cell.length_a   1.000
_cell.length_b   1.000
_cell.length_c   1.000
_cell.angle_alpha   90.00
_cell.angle_beta   90.00
_cell.angle_gamma   90.00
#
_symmetry.space_group_name_H-M   'P 1'
#
loop_
_entity.id
_entity.type
_entity.pdbx_description
1 polymer ?
#
loop_
_entity_poly.entity_id
_entity_poly.type
_entity_poly.pdbx_seq_one_letter_code
_entity_poly.pdbx_strand_id
1 'polypeptide(L)'
;LAQKVMKGKRFDLNDMKDQLEQMGNMGGLAGLLDKLPGVANLPDSVKSKVNDGEMNKMVAIINSMTKKERRHPDLLNGSRRARVARGSGTQPADVNRVLKQYMQMEKMMSKLGKGGSKGLMRQMRGAMKGLGGMGGLPPMR
;
A
#
# COMPACT_ATOMS: atom_id res chain seq x y z
N LEU A 1 9.81 -0.40 2.28
CA LEU A 1 8.61 -1.29 2.27
C LEU A 1 8.96 -2.77 2.17
N ALA A 2 9.67 -3.20 1.11
CA ALA A 2 10.06 -4.61 0.89
C ALA A 2 10.75 -5.28 2.10
N GLN A 3 11.76 -4.64 2.68
CA GLN A 3 12.48 -5.21 3.83
C GLN A 3 11.62 -5.35 5.10
N LYS A 4 10.59 -4.52 5.32
CA LYS A 4 9.72 -4.62 6.51
C LYS A 4 8.65 -5.70 6.35
N VAL A 5 8.08 -5.82 5.15
CA VAL A 5 7.14 -6.91 4.81
C VAL A 5 7.84 -8.28 4.95
N MET A 6 9.11 -8.37 4.56
CA MET A 6 9.94 -9.57 4.76
C MET A 6 10.27 -9.85 6.24
N LYS A 7 10.31 -8.81 7.09
CA LYS A 7 10.57 -8.92 8.55
C LYS A 7 9.31 -9.22 9.38
N GLY A 8 8.15 -9.45 8.75
CA GLY A 8 6.91 -9.84 9.45
C GLY A 8 6.28 -8.76 10.33
N LYS A 9 6.74 -7.51 10.26
CA LYS A 9 6.13 -6.40 11.02
C LYS A 9 4.82 -5.97 10.36
N ARG A 10 3.79 -5.70 11.18
CA ARG A 10 2.51 -5.17 10.72
C ARG A 10 2.72 -3.80 10.08
N PHE A 11 2.18 -3.61 8.89
CA PHE A 11 2.13 -2.32 8.21
C PHE A 11 1.30 -1.34 9.05
N ASP A 12 1.84 -0.15 9.35
CA ASP A 12 1.16 0.87 10.16
C ASP A 12 1.01 2.22 9.41
N LEU A 13 0.39 3.22 10.05
CA LEU A 13 0.20 4.54 9.42
C LEU A 13 1.50 5.33 9.24
N ASN A 14 2.56 5.02 10.00
CA ASN A 14 3.87 5.64 9.76
C ASN A 14 4.46 5.10 8.47
N ASP A 15 4.35 3.79 8.23
CA ASP A 15 4.79 3.20 6.97
C ASP A 15 4.06 3.81 5.77
N MET A 16 2.74 4.03 5.89
CA MET A 16 1.97 4.69 4.85
C MET A 16 2.45 6.13 4.61
N LYS A 17 2.68 6.91 5.68
CA LYS A 17 3.22 8.28 5.58
C LYS A 17 4.58 8.29 4.89
N ASP A 18 5.50 7.42 5.28
CA ASP A 18 6.83 7.36 4.69
C ASP A 18 6.77 7.02 3.19
N GLN A 19 5.82 6.16 2.78
CA GLN A 19 5.58 5.89 1.35
C GLN A 19 4.98 7.11 0.63
N LEU A 20 4.04 7.83 1.23
CA LEU A 20 3.46 9.05 0.65
C LEU A 20 4.51 10.16 0.47
N GLU A 21 5.38 10.35 1.46
CA GLU A 21 6.49 11.32 1.39
C GLU A 21 7.51 10.93 0.32
N GLN A 22 7.85 9.63 0.22
CA GLN A 22 8.73 9.12 -0.85
C GLN A 22 8.13 9.34 -2.24
N MET A 23 6.82 9.12 -2.40
CA MET A 23 6.12 9.39 -3.66
C MET A 23 6.11 10.88 -3.98
N GLY A 24 5.84 11.75 -3.00
CA GLY A 24 5.88 13.21 -3.18
C GLY A 24 7.26 13.71 -3.64
N ASN A 25 8.34 13.22 -3.01
CA ASN A 25 9.71 13.62 -3.33
C ASN A 25 10.20 13.16 -4.71
N MET A 26 9.57 12.13 -5.30
CA MET A 26 9.87 11.66 -6.65
C MET A 26 9.05 12.36 -7.75
N GLY A 27 8.26 13.39 -7.41
CA GLY A 27 7.34 14.07 -8.34
C GLY A 27 5.99 13.37 -8.48
N GLY A 28 5.56 12.65 -7.43
CA GLY A 28 4.31 11.89 -7.42
C GLY A 28 4.34 10.65 -8.31
N LEU A 29 3.14 10.13 -8.61
CA LEU A 29 2.95 9.09 -9.64
C LEU A 29 3.33 9.61 -11.04
N ALA A 30 3.23 10.93 -11.28
CA ALA A 30 3.62 11.57 -12.53
C ALA A 30 5.12 11.41 -12.81
N GLY A 31 5.99 11.72 -11.84
CA GLY A 31 7.43 11.53 -11.98
C GLY A 31 7.87 10.06 -12.08
N LEU A 32 7.06 9.11 -11.60
CA LEU A 32 7.28 7.68 -11.83
C LEU A 32 6.87 7.25 -13.25
N LEU A 33 5.76 7.80 -13.76
CA LEU A 33 5.27 7.56 -15.12
C LEU A 33 6.19 8.17 -16.18
N ASP A 34 6.76 9.35 -15.92
CA ASP A 34 7.73 10.01 -16.81
C ASP A 34 9.05 9.23 -16.95
N LYS A 35 9.33 8.31 -16.02
CA LYS A 35 10.52 7.45 -16.03
C LYS A 35 10.29 6.08 -16.67
N LEU A 36 9.06 5.74 -17.04
CA LEU A 36 8.75 4.49 -17.72
C LEU A 36 8.81 4.71 -19.25
N PRO A 37 9.63 3.97 -20.01
CA PRO A 37 9.65 4.08 -21.46
C PRO A 37 8.31 3.59 -22.04
N GLY A 38 7.66 4.42 -22.86
CA GLY A 38 6.41 4.05 -23.57
C GLY A 38 5.10 4.63 -23.01
N VAL A 39 5.12 5.49 -22.00
CA VAL A 39 3.90 6.10 -21.41
C VAL A 39 3.59 7.53 -21.88
N ALA A 40 4.25 8.01 -22.94
CA ALA A 40 4.07 9.35 -23.50
C ALA A 40 2.60 9.70 -23.89
N ASN A 41 1.74 8.68 -24.09
CA ASN A 41 0.35 8.83 -24.53
C ASN A 41 -0.70 8.75 -23.41
N LEU A 42 -0.31 8.76 -22.12
CA LEU A 42 -1.30 8.86 -21.05
C LEU A 42 -1.91 10.28 -21.03
N PRO A 43 -3.25 10.40 -20.98
CA PRO A 43 -3.92 11.69 -20.94
C PRO A 43 -3.44 12.55 -19.77
N ASP A 44 -3.27 13.86 -19.99
CA ASP A 44 -2.89 14.81 -18.92
C ASP A 44 -3.91 14.85 -17.77
N SER A 45 -5.14 14.40 -18.00
CA SER A 45 -6.17 14.20 -16.97
C SER A 45 -5.86 13.04 -16.02
N VAL A 46 -5.03 12.07 -16.41
CA VAL A 46 -4.52 11.00 -15.54
C VAL A 46 -3.28 11.48 -14.79
N LYS A 47 -2.43 12.29 -15.43
CA LYS A 47 -1.24 12.90 -14.81
C LYS A 47 -1.61 13.93 -13.74
N SER A 48 -2.60 14.78 -14.01
CA SER A 48 -3.08 15.84 -13.09
C SER A 48 -4.01 15.34 -11.97
N LYS A 49 -4.59 14.15 -12.10
CA LYS A 49 -5.36 13.50 -11.02
C LYS A 49 -4.49 12.91 -9.91
N VAL A 50 -3.17 12.88 -10.13
CA VAL A 50 -2.19 12.56 -9.09
C VAL A 50 -2.01 13.82 -8.27
N ASN A 51 -2.98 14.05 -7.39
CA ASN A 51 -3.17 15.32 -6.72
C ASN A 51 -2.17 15.45 -5.56
N ASP A 52 -1.02 16.09 -5.81
CA ASP A 52 -0.01 16.37 -4.77
C ASP A 52 -0.62 17.06 -3.55
N GLY A 53 -1.66 17.87 -3.75
CA GLY A 53 -2.42 18.50 -2.68
C GLY A 53 -3.17 17.48 -1.79
N GLU A 54 -3.73 16.41 -2.36
CA GLU A 54 -4.35 15.35 -1.57
C GLU A 54 -3.31 14.54 -0.80
N MET A 55 -2.16 14.24 -1.42
CA MET A 55 -1.05 13.55 -0.75
C MET A 55 -0.55 14.34 0.45
N ASN A 56 -0.33 15.64 0.28
CA ASN A 56 0.07 16.55 1.36
C ASN A 56 -0.98 16.63 2.47
N LYS A 57 -2.27 16.65 2.12
CA LYS A 57 -3.37 16.60 3.09
C LYS A 57 -3.35 15.30 3.90
N MET A 58 -3.11 14.14 3.25
CA MET A 58 -3.00 12.87 3.95
C MET A 58 -1.82 12.86 4.92
N VAL A 59 -0.65 13.35 4.50
CA VAL A 59 0.54 13.48 5.36
C VAL A 59 0.25 14.38 6.55
N ALA A 60 -0.40 15.54 6.34
CA ALA A 60 -0.80 16.43 7.41
C ALA A 60 -1.74 15.74 8.42
N ILE A 61 -2.74 14.99 7.95
CA ILE A 61 -3.65 14.21 8.81
C ILE A 61 -2.89 13.20 9.66
N ILE A 62 -1.96 12.44 9.07
CA ILE A 62 -1.17 11.45 9.82
C ILE A 62 -0.25 12.14 10.84
N ASN A 63 0.34 13.27 10.47
CA ASN A 63 1.18 14.06 11.37
C ASN A 63 0.43 14.57 12.60
N SER A 64 -0.86 14.88 12.48
CA SER A 64 -1.71 15.31 13.59
C SER A 64 -2.21 14.18 14.50
N MET A 65 -1.87 12.91 14.19
CA MET A 65 -2.09 11.76 15.07
C MET A 65 -0.96 11.56 16.08
N THR A 66 -1.28 10.98 17.24
CA THR A 66 -0.28 10.56 18.22
C THR A 66 0.44 9.28 17.78
N LYS A 67 1.65 9.03 18.31
CA LYS A 67 2.42 7.80 18.04
C LYS A 67 1.64 6.51 18.33
N LYS A 68 0.76 6.52 19.34
CA LYS A 68 -0.08 5.36 19.69
C LYS A 68 -1.17 5.13 18.64
N GLU A 69 -1.85 6.19 18.20
CA GLU A 69 -2.90 6.13 17.18
C GLU A 69 -2.35 5.72 15.80
N ARG A 70 -1.11 6.13 15.46
CA ARG A 70 -0.48 5.71 14.20
C ARG A 70 -0.19 4.20 14.14
N ARG A 71 0.17 3.61 15.28
CA ARG A 71 0.43 2.16 15.40
C ARG A 71 -0.86 1.34 15.54
N HIS A 72 -1.89 1.94 16.14
CA HIS A 72 -3.18 1.32 16.43
C HIS A 72 -4.31 2.22 15.93
N PRO A 73 -4.62 2.18 14.61
CA PRO A 73 -5.64 3.03 14.00
C PRO A 73 -7.05 2.75 14.52
N ASP A 74 -7.27 1.56 15.10
CA ASP A 74 -8.48 1.16 15.82
C ASP A 74 -8.81 2.06 17.02
N LEU A 75 -7.81 2.73 17.60
CA LEU A 75 -8.02 3.67 18.70
C LEU A 75 -8.70 4.97 18.26
N LEU A 76 -8.78 5.28 16.96
CA LEU A 76 -9.36 6.53 16.45
C LEU A 76 -10.89 6.48 16.49
N ASN A 77 -11.45 6.78 17.66
CA ASN A 77 -12.88 7.06 17.86
C ASN A 77 -13.28 8.46 17.35
N GLY A 78 -14.58 8.79 17.39
CA GLY A 78 -15.11 10.05 16.86
C GLY A 78 -14.45 11.31 17.46
N SER A 79 -14.25 11.34 18.78
CA SER A 79 -13.60 12.46 19.47
C SER A 79 -12.14 12.65 19.02
N ARG A 80 -11.38 11.55 18.89
CA ARG A 80 -10.00 11.60 18.40
C ARG A 80 -9.93 12.03 16.94
N ARG A 81 -10.84 11.56 16.08
CA ARG A 81 -10.91 11.99 14.68
C ARG A 81 -11.19 13.49 14.56
N ALA A 82 -12.09 14.03 15.38
CA ALA A 82 -12.36 15.47 15.42
C ALA A 82 -11.13 16.28 15.89
N ARG A 83 -10.35 15.77 16.86
CA ARG A 83 -9.09 16.40 17.28
C ARG A 83 -8.04 16.37 16.16
N VAL A 84 -7.85 15.23 15.50
CA VAL A 84 -6.90 15.08 14.38
C VAL A 84 -7.27 16.03 13.25
N ALA A 85 -8.54 16.05 12.85
CA ALA A 85 -9.07 16.92 11.80
C ALA A 85 -8.78 18.40 12.08
N ARG A 86 -9.05 18.89 13.29
CA ARG A 86 -8.71 20.25 13.71
C ARG A 86 -7.21 20.52 13.66
N GLY A 87 -6.40 19.55 14.11
CA GLY A 87 -4.94 19.66 14.10
C GLY A 87 -4.31 19.58 12.71
N SER A 88 -5.01 19.10 11.69
CA SER A 88 -4.54 19.03 10.30
C SER A 88 -5.19 20.05 9.38
N GLY A 89 -6.11 20.89 9.88
CA GLY A 89 -6.87 21.83 9.05
C GLY A 89 -7.84 21.13 8.08
N THR A 90 -8.33 19.94 8.44
CA THR A 90 -9.21 19.12 7.59
C THR A 90 -10.52 18.80 8.29
N GLN A 91 -11.42 18.08 7.60
CA GLN A 91 -12.68 17.64 8.19
C GLN A 91 -12.57 16.21 8.76
N PRO A 92 -13.43 15.82 9.72
CA PRO A 92 -13.48 14.43 10.21
C PRO A 92 -13.74 13.40 9.09
N ALA A 93 -14.43 13.80 8.02
CA ALA A 93 -14.66 12.97 6.84
C ALA A 93 -13.35 12.65 6.10
N ASP A 94 -12.42 13.61 6.02
CA ASP A 94 -11.11 13.41 5.41
C ASP A 94 -10.30 12.37 6.20
N VAL A 95 -10.34 12.46 7.54
CA VAL A 95 -9.68 11.47 8.42
C VAL A 95 -10.26 10.07 8.19
N ASN A 96 -11.58 9.94 8.01
CA ASN A 96 -12.21 8.66 7.67
C ASN A 96 -11.73 8.11 6.31
N ARG A 97 -11.56 8.98 5.32
CA ARG A 97 -11.04 8.59 4.00
C ARG A 97 -9.62 8.04 4.10
N VAL A 98 -8.74 8.71 4.85
CA VAL A 98 -7.37 8.24 5.11
C VAL A 98 -7.37 6.88 5.80
N LEU A 99 -8.22 6.67 6.80
CA LEU A 99 -8.31 5.38 7.49
C LEU A 99 -8.79 4.26 6.57
N LYS A 100 -9.73 4.53 5.66
CA LYS A 100 -10.17 3.55 4.67
C LYS A 100 -9.05 3.17 3.69
N GLN A 101 -8.30 4.15 3.20
CA GLN A 101 -7.14 3.93 2.33
C GLN A 101 -6.07 3.10 3.03
N TYR A 102 -5.77 3.42 4.29
CA TYR A 102 -4.87 2.64 5.13
C TYR A 102 -5.32 1.18 5.26
N MET A 103 -6.60 0.92 5.59
CA MET A 103 -7.11 -0.44 5.74
C MET A 103 -7.00 -1.26 4.45
N GLN A 104 -7.19 -0.61 3.29
CA GLN A 104 -7.01 -1.26 1.98
C GLN A 104 -5.54 -1.64 1.74
N MET A 105 -4.63 -0.71 2.00
CA MET A 105 -3.19 -0.95 1.87
C MET A 105 -2.69 -2.01 2.86
N GLU A 106 -3.11 -1.94 4.12
CA GLU A 106 -2.80 -2.93 5.15
C GLU A 106 -3.27 -4.33 4.74
N LYS A 107 -4.48 -4.45 4.20
CA LYS A 107 -5.02 -5.74 3.70
C LYS A 107 -4.18 -6.28 2.55
N MET A 108 -3.77 -5.42 1.62
CA MET A 108 -2.90 -5.80 0.51
C MET A 108 -1.51 -6.23 1.02
N MET A 109 -0.90 -5.46 1.91
CA MET A 109 0.40 -5.76 2.51
C MET A 109 0.36 -7.03 3.37
N SER A 110 -0.73 -7.27 4.11
CA SER A 110 -0.89 -8.50 4.87
C SER A 110 -1.00 -9.73 3.95
N LYS A 111 -1.64 -9.62 2.79
CA LYS A 111 -1.66 -10.69 1.79
C LYS A 111 -0.27 -10.94 1.22
N LEU A 112 0.49 -9.89 0.95
CA LEU A 112 1.88 -9.99 0.48
C LEU A 112 2.80 -10.61 1.54
N GLY A 113 2.68 -10.21 2.81
CA GLY A 113 3.49 -10.73 3.92
C GLY A 113 3.17 -12.17 4.30
N LYS A 114 1.88 -12.57 4.25
CA LYS A 114 1.46 -13.96 4.54
C LYS A 114 1.66 -14.92 3.36
N GLY A 115 1.77 -14.40 2.13
CA GLY A 115 1.74 -15.18 0.90
C GLY A 115 2.91 -14.97 -0.08
N GLY A 116 3.80 -14.01 0.14
CA GLY A 116 4.81 -13.63 -0.84
C GLY A 116 5.76 -14.76 -1.26
N SER A 117 6.18 -15.59 -0.31
CA SER A 117 6.99 -16.79 -0.56
C SER A 117 6.17 -18.08 -0.56
N LYS A 118 5.29 -18.28 0.43
CA LYS A 118 4.45 -19.49 0.55
C LYS A 118 3.31 -19.58 -0.47
N GLY A 119 2.70 -18.47 -0.85
CA GLY A 119 1.64 -18.40 -1.86
C GLY A 119 2.21 -18.59 -3.26
N LEU A 120 3.34 -17.95 -3.57
CA LEU A 120 4.09 -18.18 -4.80
C LEU A 120 4.59 -19.63 -4.89
N MET A 121 5.18 -20.18 -3.82
CA MET A 121 5.56 -21.60 -3.74
C MET A 121 4.36 -22.53 -3.91
N ARG A 122 3.18 -22.22 -3.34
CA ARG A 122 1.99 -23.07 -3.49
C ARG A 122 1.43 -23.02 -4.90
N GLN A 123 1.48 -21.86 -5.55
CA GLN A 123 1.08 -21.69 -6.94
C GLN A 123 2.07 -22.38 -7.89
N MET A 124 3.36 -22.27 -7.62
CA MET A 124 4.43 -22.95 -8.36
C MET A 124 4.37 -24.47 -8.17
N ARG A 125 4.11 -24.96 -6.95
CA ARG A 125 3.90 -26.38 -6.67
C ARG A 125 2.61 -26.91 -7.30
N GLY A 126 1.56 -26.08 -7.40
CA GLY A 126 0.34 -26.40 -8.14
C GLY A 126 0.58 -26.52 -9.65
N ALA A 127 1.34 -25.59 -10.23
CA ALA A 127 1.74 -25.62 -11.63
C ALA A 127 2.68 -26.81 -11.94
N MET A 128 3.62 -27.12 -11.03
CA MET A 128 4.53 -28.25 -11.19
C MET A 128 3.83 -29.61 -11.03
N LYS A 129 2.81 -29.70 -10.17
CA LYS A 129 1.96 -30.91 -10.07
C LYS A 129 1.07 -31.10 -11.32
N GLY A 130 0.68 -30.01 -11.99
CA GLY A 130 -0.03 -30.05 -13.27
C GLY A 130 0.85 -30.49 -14.45
N LEU A 131 2.15 -30.20 -14.39
CA LEU A 131 3.13 -30.60 -15.43
C LEU A 131 3.79 -31.97 -15.15
N GLY A 132 3.80 -32.44 -13.90
CA GLY A 132 4.35 -33.75 -13.53
C GLY A 132 3.43 -34.95 -13.79
N GLY A 133 2.21 -34.72 -14.29
CA GLY A 133 1.23 -35.76 -14.60
C GLY A 133 1.39 -36.41 -15.99
N MET A 134 2.41 -36.02 -16.77
CA MET A 134 2.56 -36.43 -18.18
C MET A 134 3.88 -37.14 -18.49
N GLY A 135 4.54 -37.68 -17.47
CA GLY A 135 5.82 -38.41 -17.58
C GLY A 135 5.72 -39.86 -17.13
N GLY A 136 4.69 -40.59 -17.56
CA GLY A 136 4.65 -42.05 -17.47
C GLY A 136 5.64 -42.65 -18.46
N LEU A 137 6.90 -42.81 -18.04
CA LEU A 137 7.90 -43.60 -18.76
C LEU A 137 7.47 -45.08 -18.68
N PRO A 138 7.15 -45.76 -19.79
CA PRO A 138 6.84 -47.18 -19.74
C PRO A 138 8.10 -47.99 -19.39
N PRO A 139 7.96 -49.13 -18.72
CA PRO A 139 9.11 -49.97 -18.38
C PRO A 139 9.71 -50.54 -19.66
N MET A 140 11.02 -50.38 -19.85
CA MET A 140 11.75 -51.14 -20.85
C MET A 140 11.80 -52.60 -20.40
N ARG A 141 11.24 -53.47 -21.23
CA ARG A 141 11.27 -54.92 -21.10
C ARG A 141 12.40 -55.47 -21.96
#